data_AF-A0A4S4M702-F1
#
_entry.id   AF-A0A4S4M702-F1
#
_cell.length_a   1.000
_cell.length_b   1.000
_cell.length_c   1.000
_cell.angle_alpha   90.00
_cell.angle_beta   90.00
_cell.angle_gamma   90.00
#
_symmetry.space_group_name_H-M   'P 1'
#
loop_
_entity.id
_entity.type
_entity.pdbx_description
1 polymer ?
#
loop_
_entity_poly.entity_id
_entity_poly.type
_entity_poly.pdbx_seq_one_letter_code
_entity_poly.pdbx_strand_id
1 'polypeptide(L)'
;MRSNHRPSLPLPSLRRSEDAKNAEASAGGGGRVYAGFQDCQCNTLIKENLDLKEEVARLRTQLDDADKELDQMMVSESSKIETLATRADKNYAKFIDTLQTLESTKQTLKRQNTLVDELQRKASKQTEATKATDADIRLEAAVHTEATVQTEATVQTEAAVQTEAAVQTEATVQVGGVATEDGEGTSDSIDVLDARRLPKEVLEKDSQAEERSFVAPNASTGTGFATTRSTLLPPKRKSKWSLDDFRHLLLINGDLLGPKYATLAKECLRLHEFVPFTKKMLGTRASRPPQLVKWIMDGRPFHDIETDATFVDTFPSHVWTWWCSMQPDWRVIVDGKPVPVNWPSKSWDSLNKWGLDGWFVLVLCMKWWGLGLQAYVGERGPDMRADWVAALADMTSMLMGLLEFLQSSTTVA
;
A
#
# COMPACT_ATOMS: atom_id res chain seq x y z
N MET A 1 26.82 2.94 18.12
CA MET A 1 28.07 3.71 18.22
C MET A 1 29.09 3.24 17.18
N ARG A 2 29.34 4.03 16.13
CA ARG A 2 30.57 3.95 15.31
C ARG A 2 31.05 5.38 15.11
N SER A 3 32.30 5.66 15.46
CA SER A 3 32.90 6.99 15.31
C SER A 3 33.10 7.29 13.82
N ASN A 4 32.38 8.28 13.30
CA ASN A 4 32.68 8.86 11.99
C ASN A 4 33.78 9.90 12.15
N HIS A 5 35.04 9.45 12.22
CA HIS A 5 36.17 10.35 12.01
C HIS A 5 36.17 10.85 10.57
N ARG A 6 35.73 12.09 10.38
CA ARG A 6 35.86 12.83 9.13
C ARG A 6 37.36 13.07 8.89
N PRO A 7 37.96 12.61 7.79
CA PRO A 7 39.39 12.84 7.55
C PRO A 7 39.63 14.33 7.31
N SER A 8 40.51 14.91 8.11
CA SER A 8 40.94 16.30 8.00
C SER A 8 41.66 16.53 6.67
N LEU A 9 41.05 17.29 5.76
CA LEU A 9 41.72 17.71 4.54
C LEU A 9 42.86 18.69 4.91
N PRO A 10 44.10 18.47 4.42
CA PRO A 10 45.20 19.39 4.69
C PRO A 10 44.94 20.74 4.01
N LEU A 11 44.93 21.81 4.80
CA LEU A 11 44.84 23.18 4.28
C LEU A 11 46.02 23.49 3.35
N PRO A 12 45.82 24.23 2.24
CA PRO A 12 46.91 24.65 1.38
C PRO A 12 47.92 25.49 2.15
N SER A 13 49.17 25.05 2.20
CA SER A 13 50.26 25.80 2.82
C SER A 13 50.55 27.05 1.98
N LEU A 14 49.99 28.19 2.40
CA LEU A 14 50.34 29.51 1.89
C LEU A 14 51.83 29.78 2.15
N ARG A 15 52.67 29.52 1.15
CA ARG A 15 54.06 29.95 1.15
C ARG A 15 54.08 31.47 1.17
N ARG A 16 54.58 32.06 2.26
CA ARG A 16 54.97 33.48 2.26
C ARG A 16 56.05 33.68 1.20
N SER A 17 55.83 34.59 0.27
CA SER A 17 56.91 35.22 -0.50
C SER A 17 57.50 36.36 0.33
N GLU A 18 58.56 36.07 1.10
CA GLU A 18 59.32 37.11 1.83
C GLU A 18 60.46 37.72 0.99
N ASP A 19 60.69 37.21 -0.23
CA ASP A 19 61.73 37.64 -1.16
C ASP A 19 61.32 38.85 -2.02
N ALA A 20 61.11 40.00 -1.38
CA ALA A 20 60.88 41.28 -2.05
C ALA A 20 61.55 42.47 -1.34
N LYS A 21 62.70 42.23 -0.68
CA LYS A 21 63.54 43.27 -0.05
C LYS A 21 64.99 43.15 -0.54
N ASN A 22 65.28 43.76 -1.70
CA ASN A 22 66.59 44.36 -2.06
C ASN A 22 66.64 44.73 -3.56
N ALA A 23 65.95 45.79 -3.97
CA ALA A 23 66.15 46.42 -5.28
C ALA A 23 65.58 47.85 -5.33
N GLU A 24 66.12 48.80 -4.56
CA GLU A 24 66.04 50.23 -4.92
C GLU A 24 67.05 51.07 -4.11
N ALA A 25 68.22 51.27 -4.71
CA ALA A 25 69.14 52.35 -4.38
C ALA A 25 69.58 53.01 -5.69
N SER A 26 69.76 54.34 -5.68
CA SER A 26 70.22 55.17 -6.81
C SER A 26 69.18 55.67 -7.83
N ALA A 27 68.23 56.49 -7.35
CA ALA A 27 67.85 57.75 -8.02
C ALA A 27 67.34 58.74 -6.95
N GLY A 28 67.60 60.04 -7.01
CA GLY A 28 68.27 60.77 -8.08
C GLY A 28 67.87 62.25 -8.21
N GLY A 29 67.24 62.86 -7.21
CA GLY A 29 67.04 64.32 -7.13
C GLY A 29 65.78 64.88 -7.81
N GLY A 30 65.17 65.89 -7.15
CA GLY A 30 64.11 66.74 -7.70
C GLY A 30 62.67 66.28 -7.42
N GLY A 31 61.92 67.05 -6.61
CA GLY A 31 60.48 66.75 -6.39
C GLY A 31 59.86 67.22 -5.06
N ARG A 32 60.43 68.20 -4.35
CA ARG A 32 60.01 68.59 -2.99
C ARG A 32 58.73 69.48 -2.98
N VAL A 33 57.63 69.03 -3.57
CA VAL A 33 56.32 69.72 -3.53
C VAL A 33 55.09 68.78 -3.38
N TYR A 34 55.16 67.51 -3.79
CA TYR A 34 53.97 66.62 -3.83
C TYR A 34 53.69 65.78 -2.56
N ALA A 35 54.48 65.92 -1.49
CA ALA A 35 54.37 65.06 -0.30
C ALA A 35 53.04 65.19 0.48
N GLY A 36 52.38 66.35 0.45
CA GLY A 36 51.23 66.61 1.34
C GLY A 36 49.89 65.95 0.98
N PHE A 37 49.74 65.40 -0.23
CA PHE A 37 48.44 64.91 -0.73
C PHE A 37 48.32 63.38 -0.83
N GLN A 38 49.43 62.64 -0.81
CA GLN A 38 49.39 61.16 -0.76
C GLN A 38 49.16 60.64 0.66
N ASP A 39 49.64 61.35 1.68
CA ASP A 39 49.51 60.94 3.08
C ASP A 39 48.05 60.87 3.56
N CYS A 40 47.15 61.72 3.06
CA CYS A 40 45.76 61.71 3.51
C CYS A 40 44.97 60.48 3.00
N GLN A 41 45.17 60.07 1.75
CA GLN A 41 44.53 58.87 1.20
C GLN A 41 45.08 57.59 1.84
N CYS A 42 46.40 57.54 2.08
CA CYS A 42 47.02 56.39 2.74
C CYS A 42 46.48 56.19 4.17
N ASN A 43 46.37 57.28 4.95
CA ASN A 43 45.83 57.21 6.32
C ASN A 43 44.35 56.77 6.36
N THR A 44 43.52 57.21 5.40
CA THR A 44 42.12 56.73 5.28
C THR A 44 42.07 55.22 5.01
N LEU A 45 42.84 54.73 4.04
CA LEU A 45 42.89 53.29 3.73
C LEU A 45 43.43 52.45 4.88
N ILE A 46 44.41 52.96 5.66
CA ILE A 46 44.91 52.28 6.86
C ILE A 46 43.80 52.16 7.91
N LYS A 47 43.00 53.22 8.11
CA LYS A 47 41.88 53.18 9.03
C LYS A 47 40.80 52.19 8.57
N GLU A 48 40.38 52.25 7.31
CA GLU A 48 39.39 51.32 6.74
C GLU A 48 39.83 49.85 6.86
N ASN A 49 41.12 49.56 6.64
CA ASN A 49 41.67 48.22 6.86
C ASN A 49 41.69 47.80 8.33
N LEU A 50 41.85 48.73 9.27
CA LEU A 50 41.75 48.44 10.70
C LEU A 50 40.31 48.15 11.11
N ASP A 51 39.37 49.01 10.71
CA ASP A 51 37.93 48.87 10.96
C ASP A 51 37.41 47.53 10.37
N LEU A 52 37.80 47.18 9.13
CA LEU A 52 37.49 45.88 8.50
C LEU A 52 38.10 44.69 9.25
N LYS A 53 39.31 44.83 9.82
CA LYS A 53 39.97 43.76 10.57
C LYS A 53 39.28 43.51 11.91
N GLU A 54 38.81 44.56 12.58
CA GLU A 54 38.01 44.45 13.80
C GLU A 54 36.64 43.82 13.50
N GLU A 55 35.99 44.20 12.40
CA GLU A 55 34.73 43.60 11.97
C GLU A 55 34.87 42.11 11.61
N VAL A 56 35.94 41.71 10.91
CA VAL A 56 36.25 40.30 10.65
C VAL A 56 36.53 39.52 11.94
N ALA A 57 37.15 40.13 12.95
CA ALA A 57 37.32 39.50 14.26
C ALA A 57 35.97 39.33 14.99
N ARG A 58 35.11 40.35 14.96
CA ARG A 58 33.75 40.33 15.52
C ARG A 58 32.89 39.22 14.90
N LEU A 59 32.91 39.11 13.57
CA LEU A 59 32.16 38.09 12.83
C LEU A 59 32.67 36.67 13.09
N ARG A 60 33.97 36.48 13.32
CA ARG A 60 34.53 35.17 13.73
C ARG A 60 34.02 34.74 15.10
N THR A 61 34.04 35.64 16.09
CA THR A 61 33.48 35.33 17.42
C THR A 61 31.98 34.98 17.33
N GLN A 62 31.21 35.70 16.51
CA GLN A 62 29.80 35.38 16.29
C GLN A 62 29.57 34.01 15.63
N LEU A 63 30.45 33.60 14.71
CA LEU A 63 30.42 32.27 14.12
C LEU A 63 30.77 31.19 15.15
N ASP A 64 31.84 31.39 15.92
CA ASP A 64 32.27 30.46 16.99
C ASP A 64 31.19 30.30 18.08
N ASP A 65 30.43 31.34 18.40
CA ASP A 65 29.33 31.27 19.36
C ASP A 65 28.07 30.61 18.77
N ALA A 66 27.73 30.89 17.50
CA ALA A 66 26.64 30.20 16.80
C ALA A 66 26.89 28.69 16.62
N ASP A 67 28.14 28.29 16.36
CA ASP A 67 28.53 26.87 16.28
C ASP A 67 28.36 26.17 17.64
N LYS A 68 28.67 26.84 18.77
CA LYS A 68 28.43 26.29 20.13
C LYS A 68 26.94 26.15 20.44
N GLU A 69 26.11 27.12 20.05
CA GLU A 69 24.65 27.02 20.19
C GLU A 69 24.09 25.85 19.37
N LEU A 70 24.59 25.65 18.15
CA LEU A 70 24.20 24.52 17.31
C LEU A 70 24.59 23.16 17.92
N ASP A 71 25.82 23.02 18.43
CA ASP A 71 26.26 21.82 19.15
C ASP A 71 25.39 21.55 20.40
N GLN A 72 25.07 22.59 21.17
CA GLN A 72 24.19 22.46 22.34
C GLN A 72 22.77 22.03 21.96
N MET A 73 22.21 22.56 20.87
CA MET A 73 20.92 22.14 20.33
C MET A 73 20.96 20.68 19.85
N MET A 74 22.01 20.26 19.13
CA MET A 74 22.16 18.88 18.67
C MET A 74 22.23 17.88 19.83
N VAL A 75 22.97 18.20 20.90
CA VAL A 75 23.04 17.35 22.11
C VAL A 75 21.67 17.28 22.81
N SER A 76 20.94 18.39 22.89
CA SER A 76 19.59 18.46 23.46
C SER A 76 18.59 17.60 22.68
N GLU A 77 18.54 17.72 21.35
CA GLU A 77 17.66 16.91 20.50
C GLU A 77 18.05 15.43 20.50
N SER A 78 19.35 15.11 20.49
CA SER A 78 19.81 13.71 20.60
C SER A 78 19.32 13.05 21.89
N SER A 79 19.34 13.76 23.02
CA SER A 79 18.83 13.28 24.31
C SER A 79 17.30 13.06 24.31
N LYS A 80 16.55 13.95 23.64
CA LYS A 80 15.10 13.77 23.43
C LYS A 80 14.80 12.54 22.57
N ILE A 81 15.56 12.32 21.50
CA ILE A 81 15.43 11.16 20.61
C ILE A 81 15.71 9.86 21.38
N GLU A 82 16.77 9.80 22.19
CA GLU A 82 17.08 8.64 23.04
C GLU A 82 16.00 8.35 24.08
N THR A 83 15.43 9.39 24.69
CA THR A 83 14.29 9.29 25.62
C THR A 83 13.03 8.77 24.93
N LEU A 84 12.78 9.17 23.67
CA LEU A 84 11.65 8.65 22.89
C LEU A 84 11.87 7.21 22.43
N ALA A 85 13.09 6.85 22.02
CA ALA A 85 13.45 5.48 21.63
C ALA A 85 13.26 4.49 22.79
N THR A 86 13.84 4.79 23.97
CA THR A 86 13.68 3.94 25.17
C THR A 86 12.22 3.82 25.63
N ARG A 87 11.39 4.87 25.43
CA ARG A 87 9.94 4.80 25.67
C ARG A 87 9.23 3.92 24.65
N ALA A 88 9.63 3.95 23.38
CA ALA A 88 9.09 3.08 22.34
C ALA A 88 9.43 1.61 22.60
N ASP A 89 10.67 1.29 22.95
CA ASP A 89 11.12 -0.07 23.31
C ASP A 89 10.32 -0.62 24.49
N LYS A 90 10.12 0.18 25.54
CA LYS A 90 9.32 -0.19 26.71
C LYS A 90 7.84 -0.43 26.37
N ASN A 91 7.29 0.31 25.42
CA ASN A 91 5.92 0.08 24.93
C ASN A 91 5.83 -1.18 24.06
N TYR A 92 6.85 -1.44 23.23
CA TYR A 92 6.93 -2.64 22.39
C TYR A 92 7.05 -3.91 23.25
N ALA A 93 7.90 -3.92 24.28
CA ALA A 93 8.01 -5.03 25.23
C ALA A 93 6.64 -5.36 25.88
N LYS A 94 5.93 -4.34 26.39
CA LYS A 94 4.56 -4.52 26.93
C LYS A 94 3.59 -5.09 25.90
N PHE A 95 3.67 -4.66 24.64
CA PHE A 95 2.82 -5.18 23.58
C PHE A 95 3.07 -6.67 23.34
N ILE A 96 4.34 -7.08 23.27
CA ILE A 96 4.72 -8.50 23.17
C ILE A 96 4.19 -9.32 24.36
N ASP A 97 4.31 -8.82 25.59
CA ASP A 97 3.76 -9.50 26.78
C ASP A 97 2.23 -9.68 26.68
N THR A 98 1.51 -8.66 26.20
CA THR A 98 0.05 -8.76 25.99
C THR A 98 -0.32 -9.75 24.89
N LEU A 99 0.47 -9.86 23.81
CA LEU A 99 0.26 -10.85 22.75
C LEU A 99 0.50 -12.28 23.26
N GLN A 100 1.56 -12.51 24.04
CA GLN A 100 1.83 -13.82 24.66
C GLN A 100 0.72 -14.22 25.65
N THR A 101 0.20 -13.25 26.42
CA THR A 101 -0.95 -13.45 27.31
C THR A 101 -2.20 -13.84 26.51
N LEU A 102 -2.48 -13.14 25.40
CA LEU A 102 -3.64 -13.40 24.54
C LEU A 102 -3.56 -14.76 23.84
N GLU A 103 -2.39 -15.20 23.40
CA GLU A 103 -2.23 -16.54 22.83
C GLU A 103 -2.41 -17.63 23.90
N SER A 104 -1.98 -17.38 25.14
CA SER A 104 -2.17 -18.28 26.27
C SER A 104 -3.65 -18.41 26.69
N THR A 105 -4.42 -17.33 26.68
CA THR A 105 -5.88 -17.38 26.94
C THR A 105 -6.62 -18.06 25.79
N LYS A 106 -6.24 -17.80 24.53
CA LYS A 106 -6.75 -18.50 23.34
C LYS A 106 -6.51 -20.02 23.39
N GLN A 107 -5.32 -20.46 23.81
CA GLN A 107 -5.05 -21.89 24.03
C GLN A 107 -5.91 -22.48 25.16
N THR A 108 -6.14 -21.73 26.23
CA THR A 108 -7.00 -22.15 27.35
C THR A 108 -8.46 -22.30 26.91
N LEU A 109 -8.99 -21.33 26.16
CA LEU A 109 -10.34 -21.37 25.58
C LEU A 109 -10.51 -22.55 24.61
N LYS A 110 -9.49 -22.85 23.79
CA LYS A 110 -9.49 -24.03 22.91
C LYS A 110 -9.60 -25.34 23.69
N ARG A 111 -8.91 -25.46 24.83
CA ARG A 111 -9.04 -26.63 25.74
C ARG A 111 -10.44 -26.72 26.34
N GLN A 112 -11.00 -25.59 26.78
CA GLN A 112 -12.37 -25.54 27.33
C GLN A 112 -13.42 -25.97 26.29
N ASN A 113 -13.35 -25.47 25.06
CA ASN A 113 -14.27 -25.88 23.98
C ASN A 113 -14.16 -27.39 23.69
N THR A 114 -12.95 -27.95 23.70
CA THR A 114 -12.73 -29.40 23.52
C THR A 114 -13.43 -30.21 24.63
N LEU A 115 -13.39 -29.75 25.89
CA LEU A 115 -14.10 -30.39 27.01
C LEU A 115 -15.62 -30.28 26.87
N VAL A 116 -16.14 -29.16 26.35
CA VAL A 116 -17.58 -29.00 26.06
C VAL A 116 -18.03 -30.00 24.98
N ASP A 117 -17.26 -30.14 23.90
CA ASP A 117 -17.55 -31.14 22.84
C ASP A 117 -17.54 -32.58 23.37
N GLU A 118 -16.65 -32.90 24.31
CA GLU A 118 -16.63 -34.21 24.99
C GLU A 118 -17.84 -34.43 25.89
N LEU A 119 -18.24 -33.42 26.69
CA LEU A 119 -19.41 -33.49 27.55
C LEU A 119 -20.70 -33.62 26.74
N GLN A 120 -20.84 -32.85 25.66
CA GLN A 120 -21.99 -32.94 24.77
C GLN A 120 -22.10 -34.33 24.12
N ARG A 121 -20.97 -34.89 23.65
CA ARG A 121 -20.91 -36.26 23.13
C ARG A 121 -21.27 -37.33 24.18
N LYS A 122 -20.89 -37.14 25.45
CA LYS A 122 -21.30 -38.03 26.56
C LYS A 122 -22.80 -37.93 26.84
N ALA A 123 -23.35 -36.70 26.86
CA ALA A 123 -24.78 -36.47 27.06
C ALA A 123 -25.64 -37.10 25.94
N SER A 124 -25.21 -37.00 24.67
CA SER A 124 -25.87 -37.68 23.54
C SER A 124 -25.92 -39.19 23.74
N LYS A 125 -24.79 -39.83 24.09
CA LYS A 125 -24.75 -41.27 24.36
C LYS A 125 -25.64 -41.70 25.53
N GLN A 126 -25.68 -40.92 26.61
CA GLN A 126 -26.56 -41.19 27.74
C GLN A 126 -28.04 -41.10 27.34
N THR A 127 -28.40 -40.12 26.50
CA THR A 127 -29.76 -39.94 25.96
C THR A 127 -30.18 -41.09 25.03
N GLU A 128 -29.25 -41.65 24.26
CA GLU A 128 -29.50 -42.85 23.45
C GLU A 128 -29.69 -44.11 24.32
N ALA A 129 -28.86 -44.28 25.35
CA ALA A 129 -28.98 -45.40 26.29
C ALA A 129 -30.33 -45.40 27.03
N THR A 130 -30.79 -44.25 27.55
CA THR A 130 -32.10 -44.17 28.22
C THR A 130 -33.26 -44.49 27.27
N LYS A 131 -33.18 -44.08 26.00
CA LYS A 131 -34.20 -44.41 24.99
C LYS A 131 -34.26 -45.91 24.66
N ALA A 132 -33.12 -46.60 24.70
CA ALA A 132 -33.10 -48.05 24.53
C ALA A 132 -33.78 -48.76 25.71
N THR A 133 -33.48 -48.36 26.95
CA THR A 133 -34.10 -48.94 28.15
C THR A 133 -35.61 -48.69 28.22
N ASP A 134 -36.09 -47.49 27.87
CA ASP A 134 -37.53 -47.21 27.79
C ASP A 134 -38.24 -48.06 26.71
N ALA A 135 -37.55 -48.39 25.62
CA ALA A 135 -38.10 -49.26 24.58
C ALA A 135 -38.22 -50.71 25.05
N ASP A 136 -37.22 -51.24 25.75
CA ASP A 136 -37.25 -52.59 26.34
C ASP A 136 -38.36 -52.72 27.40
N ILE A 137 -38.49 -51.75 28.31
CA ILE A 137 -39.56 -51.72 29.33
C ILE A 137 -40.95 -51.70 28.66
N ARG A 138 -41.10 -50.94 27.58
CA ARG A 138 -42.37 -50.88 26.83
C ARG A 138 -42.68 -52.19 26.11
N LEU A 139 -41.67 -52.97 25.71
CA LEU A 139 -41.86 -54.29 25.13
C LEU A 139 -42.36 -55.30 26.18
N GLU A 140 -41.76 -55.34 27.37
CA GLU A 140 -42.22 -56.23 28.44
C GLU A 140 -43.64 -55.90 28.92
N ALA A 141 -43.99 -54.62 29.01
CA ALA A 141 -45.36 -54.19 29.33
C ALA A 141 -46.40 -54.67 28.29
N ALA A 142 -46.05 -54.65 26.99
CA ALA A 142 -46.91 -55.18 25.94
C ALA A 142 -47.11 -56.70 26.08
N VAL A 143 -46.04 -57.46 26.33
CA VAL A 143 -46.08 -58.92 26.53
C VAL A 143 -46.94 -59.29 27.75
N HIS A 144 -46.91 -58.52 28.84
CA HIS A 144 -47.78 -58.74 30.00
C HIS A 144 -49.27 -58.44 29.73
N THR A 145 -49.56 -57.58 28.74
CA THR A 145 -50.94 -57.26 28.35
C THR A 145 -51.53 -58.36 27.46
N GLU A 146 -50.77 -58.95 26.54
CA GLU A 146 -51.24 -60.12 25.77
C GLU A 146 -51.44 -61.37 26.65
N ALA A 147 -50.67 -61.55 27.72
CA ALA A 147 -50.84 -62.66 28.66
C ALA A 147 -52.11 -62.57 29.55
N THR A 148 -52.83 -61.44 29.55
CA THR A 148 -54.05 -61.24 30.35
C THR A 148 -55.33 -61.09 29.50
N VAL A 149 -55.23 -61.06 28.17
CA VAL A 149 -56.38 -60.99 27.26
C VAL A 149 -56.54 -62.32 26.51
N GLN A 150 -56.87 -63.38 27.25
CA GLN A 150 -57.26 -64.67 26.66
C GLN A 150 -58.43 -65.37 27.37
N THR A 151 -59.39 -64.59 27.88
CA THR A 151 -60.72 -65.06 28.29
C THR A 151 -61.75 -63.94 28.10
N GLU A 152 -62.98 -64.32 27.71
CA GLU A 152 -64.17 -63.46 27.48
C GLU A 152 -64.03 -62.49 26.27
N ALA A 153 -64.31 -62.89 25.03
CA ALA A 153 -65.58 -63.32 24.43
C ALA A 153 -66.60 -62.19 24.14
N THR A 154 -66.83 -61.97 22.84
CA THR A 154 -68.09 -61.55 22.18
C THR A 154 -69.01 -60.52 22.87
N VAL A 155 -69.25 -59.38 22.21
CA VAL A 155 -70.61 -58.89 21.87
C VAL A 155 -70.52 -57.74 20.84
N GLN A 156 -71.43 -57.73 19.87
CA GLN A 156 -71.66 -56.62 18.92
C GLN A 156 -72.56 -55.57 19.58
N THR A 157 -72.42 -54.28 19.27
CA THR A 157 -73.57 -53.46 18.79
C THR A 157 -73.16 -52.08 18.28
N GLU A 158 -74.04 -51.54 17.44
CA GLU A 158 -73.96 -50.21 16.83
C GLU A 158 -74.33 -49.09 17.81
N ALA A 159 -73.86 -47.86 17.56
CA ALA A 159 -74.72 -46.68 17.52
C ALA A 159 -73.96 -45.45 16.99
N ALA A 160 -74.63 -44.65 16.16
CA ALA A 160 -74.19 -43.30 15.83
C ALA A 160 -74.56 -42.31 16.95
N VAL A 161 -73.93 -41.12 16.98
CA VAL A 161 -74.61 -39.82 17.14
C VAL A 161 -73.61 -38.67 16.91
N GLN A 162 -74.10 -37.59 16.28
CA GLN A 162 -73.39 -36.33 16.07
C GLN A 162 -73.52 -35.43 17.31
N THR A 163 -72.52 -34.59 17.61
CA THR A 163 -72.72 -33.12 17.80
C THR A 163 -71.41 -32.35 17.98
N GLU A 164 -71.30 -31.30 17.16
CA GLU A 164 -70.95 -29.91 17.49
C GLU A 164 -70.27 -29.55 18.83
N ALA A 165 -69.16 -28.81 18.73
CA ALA A 165 -68.99 -27.52 19.43
C ALA A 165 -67.82 -26.72 18.80
N ALA A 166 -68.13 -25.59 18.15
CA ALA A 166 -67.13 -24.62 17.74
C ALA A 166 -66.98 -23.54 18.83
N VAL A 167 -65.75 -23.19 19.21
CA VAL A 167 -65.44 -21.90 19.85
C VAL A 167 -64.11 -21.38 19.30
N GLN A 168 -64.20 -20.30 18.52
CA GLN A 168 -63.08 -19.38 18.32
C GLN A 168 -63.06 -18.39 19.49
N THR A 169 -61.89 -17.90 19.87
CA THR A 169 -61.78 -16.53 20.41
C THR A 169 -60.43 -15.93 20.05
N GLU A 170 -60.48 -14.79 19.36
CA GLU A 170 -59.33 -13.94 19.05
C GLU A 170 -58.94 -13.08 20.26
N ALA A 171 -57.70 -12.58 20.27
CA ALA A 171 -57.34 -11.40 21.08
C ALA A 171 -56.12 -10.67 20.49
N THR A 172 -56.30 -10.00 19.36
CA THR A 172 -55.42 -8.89 18.98
C THR A 172 -55.79 -7.64 19.78
N VAL A 173 -54.81 -6.98 20.42
CA VAL A 173 -55.02 -5.66 21.04
C VAL A 173 -53.91 -4.71 20.59
N GLN A 174 -54.31 -3.66 19.88
CA GLN A 174 -53.54 -2.41 19.76
C GLN A 174 -54.10 -1.39 20.77
N VAL A 175 -53.22 -0.63 21.41
CA VAL A 175 -53.51 0.68 22.01
C VAL A 175 -52.32 1.58 21.70
N GLY A 176 -52.55 2.85 21.39
CA GLY A 176 -51.49 3.81 21.00
C GLY A 176 -51.62 5.17 21.70
N GLY A 177 -50.57 5.99 21.55
CA GLY A 177 -50.41 7.34 22.13
C GLY A 177 -49.95 7.32 23.60
N VAL A 178 -49.14 8.24 24.12
CA VAL A 178 -48.48 9.48 23.62
C VAL A 178 -47.12 9.54 24.39
N ALA A 179 -45.98 10.12 23.95
CA ALA A 179 -45.76 11.55 23.67
C ALA A 179 -44.36 11.88 23.04
N THR A 180 -43.80 13.01 23.48
CA THR A 180 -42.55 13.77 23.26
C THR A 180 -41.23 13.01 23.53
N GLU A 181 -40.02 13.45 23.11
CA GLU A 181 -39.51 14.75 22.60
C GLU A 181 -38.20 14.54 21.78
N ASP A 182 -37.84 15.50 20.92
CA ASP A 182 -36.51 15.90 20.36
C ASP A 182 -35.49 14.85 19.82
N GLY A 183 -34.70 15.11 18.76
CA GLY A 183 -34.55 16.27 17.87
C GLY A 183 -33.44 16.05 16.82
N GLU A 184 -33.29 16.99 15.87
CA GLU A 184 -32.17 17.21 14.90
C GLU A 184 -31.67 16.03 14.01
N GLY A 185 -31.49 16.13 12.69
CA GLY A 185 -31.76 17.22 11.72
C GLY A 185 -31.06 16.96 10.35
N THR A 186 -31.50 17.66 9.29
CA THR A 186 -30.65 18.15 8.15
C THR A 186 -29.99 17.10 7.21
N SER A 187 -30.03 17.16 5.86
CA SER A 187 -30.52 18.15 4.87
C SER A 187 -30.92 17.51 3.52
N ASP A 188 -31.87 18.17 2.85
CA ASP A 188 -32.05 18.39 1.40
C ASP A 188 -31.84 17.31 0.33
N SER A 189 -32.97 17.00 -0.32
CA SER A 189 -33.05 16.70 -1.75
C SER A 189 -32.88 17.98 -2.59
N ILE A 190 -32.23 17.88 -3.76
CA ILE A 190 -32.63 18.66 -4.95
C ILE A 190 -32.68 17.71 -6.15
N ASP A 191 -33.90 17.44 -6.61
CA ASP A 191 -34.18 17.05 -8.00
C ASP A 191 -34.55 18.32 -8.79
N VAL A 192 -34.30 18.30 -10.11
CA VAL A 192 -35.23 18.70 -11.21
C VAL A 192 -34.44 18.98 -12.50
N LEU A 193 -34.61 18.03 -13.44
CA LEU A 193 -34.75 18.17 -14.90
C LEU A 193 -34.40 19.51 -15.58
N ASP A 194 -33.59 19.43 -16.65
CA ASP A 194 -34.06 19.84 -17.99
C ASP A 194 -33.38 18.99 -19.10
N ALA A 195 -34.07 18.82 -20.23
CA ALA A 195 -33.66 17.97 -21.34
C ALA A 195 -33.65 18.72 -22.68
N ARG A 196 -32.50 18.80 -23.35
CA ARG A 196 -32.43 19.34 -24.73
C ARG A 196 -31.49 18.59 -25.68
N ARG A 197 -32.14 17.97 -26.67
CA ARG A 197 -31.81 17.88 -28.11
C ARG A 197 -30.42 17.43 -28.58
N LEU A 198 -30.46 16.36 -29.39
CA LEU A 198 -29.52 16.02 -30.47
C LEU A 198 -29.38 17.18 -31.50
N PRO A 199 -28.34 17.13 -32.35
CA PRO A 199 -28.60 16.59 -33.69
C PRO A 199 -27.61 15.51 -34.14
N LYS A 200 -28.02 14.75 -35.18
CA LYS A 200 -27.18 13.83 -35.97
C LYS A 200 -26.77 14.51 -37.28
N GLU A 201 -25.54 14.30 -37.73
CA GLU A 201 -25.10 14.21 -39.14
C GLU A 201 -23.83 13.32 -39.11
N VAL A 202 -23.80 12.13 -39.73
CA VAL A 202 -23.64 11.83 -41.17
C VAL A 202 -22.26 12.20 -41.71
N LEU A 203 -21.36 11.22 -41.80
CA LEU A 203 -20.73 10.85 -43.08
C LEU A 203 -20.17 9.42 -43.03
N GLU A 204 -20.34 8.69 -44.14
CA GLU A 204 -19.82 7.34 -44.37
C GLU A 204 -18.33 7.36 -44.76
N LYS A 205 -17.62 6.23 -44.54
CA LYS A 205 -16.78 5.63 -45.60
C LYS A 205 -16.34 4.19 -45.33
N ASP A 206 -16.19 3.46 -46.42
CA ASP A 206 -16.03 2.01 -46.50
C ASP A 206 -14.62 1.48 -46.26
N SER A 207 -14.54 0.19 -45.90
CA SER A 207 -13.61 -0.87 -46.40
C SER A 207 -13.76 -2.08 -45.46
N GLN A 208 -14.29 -3.24 -45.84
CA GLN A 208 -13.64 -4.31 -46.66
C GLN A 208 -12.18 -4.60 -46.24
N ALA A 209 -11.73 -5.84 -46.04
CA ALA A 209 -12.39 -7.15 -45.91
C ALA A 209 -11.38 -8.15 -45.31
N GLU A 210 -11.84 -9.27 -44.73
CA GLU A 210 -11.31 -10.63 -44.96
C GLU A 210 -12.07 -11.65 -44.10
N GLU A 211 -12.98 -12.41 -44.73
CA GLU A 211 -13.48 -13.65 -44.15
C GLU A 211 -12.46 -14.77 -44.34
N ARG A 212 -12.16 -15.52 -43.26
CA ARG A 212 -11.69 -16.90 -43.40
C ARG A 212 -12.64 -17.85 -42.70
N SER A 213 -13.56 -18.36 -43.51
CA SER A 213 -14.29 -19.60 -43.27
C SER A 213 -13.39 -20.70 -42.73
N PHE A 214 -13.85 -21.41 -41.70
CA PHE A 214 -13.42 -22.78 -41.45
C PHE A 214 -14.61 -23.68 -41.13
N VAL A 215 -14.56 -24.87 -41.72
CA VAL A 215 -15.67 -25.81 -41.85
C VAL A 215 -15.83 -26.67 -40.59
N ALA A 216 -17.06 -26.83 -40.12
CA ALA A 216 -17.41 -27.81 -39.10
C ALA A 216 -17.64 -29.20 -39.72
N PRO A 217 -17.24 -30.29 -39.03
CA PRO A 217 -17.87 -31.59 -39.20
C PRO A 217 -18.61 -32.01 -37.91
N ASN A 218 -19.88 -32.35 -38.08
CA ASN A 218 -20.66 -33.06 -37.05
C ASN A 218 -20.22 -34.52 -36.98
N ALA A 219 -19.98 -35.04 -35.77
CA ALA A 219 -20.07 -36.48 -35.49
C ALA A 219 -20.53 -36.69 -34.04
N SER A 220 -21.68 -37.34 -33.88
CA SER A 220 -22.23 -37.71 -32.58
C SER A 220 -21.88 -39.16 -32.27
N THR A 221 -21.28 -39.40 -31.10
CA THR A 221 -21.43 -40.68 -30.39
C THR A 221 -21.39 -40.44 -28.90
N GLY A 222 -22.43 -40.86 -28.18
CA GLY A 222 -22.54 -40.65 -26.74
C GLY A 222 -21.82 -41.73 -25.91
N THR A 223 -21.38 -41.36 -24.71
CA THR A 223 -21.15 -42.32 -23.62
C THR A 223 -21.44 -41.59 -22.31
N GLY A 224 -22.31 -42.16 -21.47
CA GLY A 224 -22.76 -41.49 -20.24
C GLY A 224 -21.67 -41.47 -19.17
N PHE A 225 -21.50 -40.31 -18.51
CA PHE A 225 -20.73 -40.19 -17.28
C PHE A 225 -21.52 -39.43 -16.22
N ALA A 226 -21.30 -39.80 -14.96
CA ALA A 226 -22.15 -39.45 -13.83
C ALA A 226 -22.17 -37.94 -13.53
N THR A 227 -23.34 -37.45 -13.11
CA THR A 227 -23.57 -36.09 -12.61
C THR A 227 -22.81 -35.84 -11.31
N THR A 228 -21.51 -35.55 -11.38
CA THR A 228 -20.78 -34.93 -10.27
C THR A 228 -21.34 -33.53 -10.06
N ARG A 229 -21.96 -33.32 -8.90
CA ARG A 229 -22.60 -32.08 -8.46
C ARG A 229 -21.56 -30.95 -8.40
N SER A 230 -21.39 -30.23 -9.51
CA SER A 230 -20.42 -29.15 -9.62
C SER A 230 -20.68 -28.10 -8.53
N THR A 231 -19.73 -27.96 -7.61
CA THR A 231 -19.81 -27.03 -6.49
C THR A 231 -19.82 -25.63 -7.06
N LEU A 232 -20.99 -24.97 -7.01
CA LEU A 232 -21.18 -23.61 -7.51
C LEU A 232 -20.19 -22.68 -6.80
N LEU A 233 -19.10 -22.33 -7.48
CA LEU A 233 -18.19 -21.28 -7.02
C LEU A 233 -19.02 -20.00 -6.83
N PRO A 234 -18.92 -19.32 -5.68
CA PRO A 234 -19.73 -18.14 -5.42
C PRO A 234 -19.48 -17.09 -6.53
N PRO A 235 -20.54 -16.39 -6.98
CA PRO A 235 -20.42 -15.45 -8.09
C PRO A 235 -19.33 -14.43 -7.78
N LYS A 236 -18.38 -14.26 -8.71
CA LYS A 236 -17.25 -13.33 -8.59
C LYS A 236 -17.76 -11.90 -8.42
N ARG A 237 -18.02 -11.49 -7.18
CA ARG A 237 -18.33 -10.09 -6.83
C ARG A 237 -17.12 -9.26 -7.23
N LYS A 238 -17.33 -8.27 -8.09
CA LYS A 238 -16.29 -7.31 -8.45
C LYS A 238 -15.97 -6.50 -7.20
N SER A 239 -14.89 -6.86 -6.50
CA SER A 239 -14.42 -6.13 -5.34
C SER A 239 -14.10 -4.69 -5.75
N LYS A 240 -14.80 -3.74 -5.13
CA LYS A 240 -14.53 -2.31 -5.30
C LYS A 240 -13.31 -2.00 -4.43
N TRP A 241 -12.12 -2.03 -5.05
CA TRP A 241 -10.87 -1.66 -4.39
C TRP A 241 -10.97 -0.25 -3.78
N SER A 242 -10.65 -0.14 -2.50
CA SER A 242 -10.54 1.09 -1.71
C SER A 242 -9.08 1.57 -1.62
N LEU A 243 -8.84 2.80 -1.17
CA LEU A 243 -7.47 3.29 -0.97
C LEU A 243 -6.73 2.50 0.13
N ASP A 244 -7.44 2.00 1.12
CA ASP A 244 -6.84 1.19 2.19
C ASP A 244 -6.45 -0.20 1.71
N ASP A 245 -7.16 -0.78 0.74
CA ASP A 245 -6.74 -2.01 0.05
C ASP A 245 -5.40 -1.84 -0.67
N PHE A 246 -5.18 -0.67 -1.31
CA PHE A 246 -3.90 -0.33 -1.95
C PHE A 246 -2.80 -0.15 -0.91
N ARG A 247 -3.07 0.63 0.14
CA ARG A 247 -2.14 0.91 1.24
C ARG A 247 -1.72 -0.40 1.91
N HIS A 248 -2.67 -1.28 2.19
CA HIS A 248 -2.41 -2.61 2.73
C HIS A 248 -1.56 -3.45 1.77
N LEU A 249 -1.92 -3.57 0.48
CA LEU A 249 -1.18 -4.41 -0.47
C LEU A 249 0.25 -3.90 -0.74
N LEU A 250 0.47 -2.59 -0.83
CA LEU A 250 1.80 -2.02 -1.08
C LEU A 250 2.70 -2.06 0.16
N LEU A 251 2.14 -1.86 1.36
CA LEU A 251 2.93 -1.76 2.60
C LEU A 251 3.07 -3.09 3.34
N ILE A 252 2.18 -4.08 3.14
CA ILE A 252 2.37 -5.42 3.72
C ILE A 252 3.65 -6.04 3.16
N ASN A 253 4.56 -6.44 4.05
CA ASN A 253 5.93 -6.87 3.75
C ASN A 253 6.82 -5.80 3.09
N GLY A 254 6.34 -4.57 2.91
CA GLY A 254 7.08 -3.47 2.26
C GLY A 254 8.33 -3.06 3.04
N ASP A 255 8.30 -3.11 4.37
CA ASP A 255 9.45 -2.80 5.22
C ASP A 255 10.61 -3.80 5.03
N LEU A 256 10.32 -5.04 4.65
CA LEU A 256 11.34 -6.05 4.33
C LEU A 256 12.12 -5.68 3.06
N LEU A 257 11.49 -4.95 2.14
CA LEU A 257 12.11 -4.46 0.91
C LEU A 257 12.98 -3.20 1.14
N GLY A 258 12.97 -2.66 2.36
CA GLY A 258 13.85 -1.58 2.78
C GLY A 258 13.43 -0.18 2.29
N PRO A 259 14.20 0.85 2.66
CA PRO A 259 13.74 2.24 2.63
C PRO A 259 13.47 2.77 1.23
N LYS A 260 14.20 2.32 0.20
CA LYS A 260 14.00 2.78 -1.18
C LYS A 260 12.63 2.38 -1.74
N TYR A 261 12.20 1.15 -1.50
CA TYR A 261 10.86 0.71 -1.87
C TYR A 261 9.79 1.43 -1.05
N ALA A 262 10.01 1.58 0.27
CA ALA A 262 9.09 2.31 1.14
C ALA A 262 8.86 3.77 0.71
N THR A 263 9.90 4.46 0.21
CA THR A 263 9.76 5.80 -0.40
C THR A 263 8.88 5.75 -1.65
N LEU A 264 9.19 4.87 -2.62
CA LEU A 264 8.38 4.74 -3.85
C LEU A 264 6.90 4.45 -3.55
N ALA A 265 6.62 3.55 -2.59
CA ALA A 265 5.26 3.21 -2.18
C ALA A 265 4.54 4.40 -1.51
N LYS A 266 5.22 5.16 -0.64
CA LYS A 266 4.66 6.38 -0.03
C LYS A 266 4.35 7.45 -1.06
N GLU A 267 5.26 7.71 -2.00
CA GLU A 267 5.03 8.68 -3.08
C GLU A 267 3.87 8.26 -4.00
N CYS A 268 3.71 6.96 -4.24
CA CYS A 268 2.56 6.46 -4.99
C CYS A 268 1.24 6.66 -4.25
N LEU A 269 1.20 6.41 -2.93
CA LEU A 269 0.01 6.70 -2.12
C LEU A 269 -0.28 8.21 -2.09
N ARG A 270 0.75 9.06 -1.98
CA ARG A 270 0.62 10.53 -2.06
C ARG A 270 0.02 10.98 -3.39
N LEU A 271 0.40 10.37 -4.52
CA LEU A 271 -0.23 10.64 -5.83
C LEU A 271 -1.74 10.31 -5.84
N HIS A 272 -2.15 9.24 -5.15
CA HIS A 272 -3.57 8.88 -5.02
C HIS A 272 -4.37 9.82 -4.09
N GLU A 273 -3.71 10.52 -3.17
CA GLU A 273 -4.34 11.55 -2.33
C GLU A 273 -4.60 12.84 -3.12
N PHE A 274 -3.77 13.16 -4.12
CA PHE A 274 -3.95 14.34 -4.98
C PHE A 274 -5.05 14.20 -6.04
N VAL A 275 -5.39 12.99 -6.51
CA VAL A 275 -6.24 12.84 -7.71
C VAL A 275 -7.23 11.67 -7.63
N PRO A 276 -8.54 11.89 -7.87
CA PRO A 276 -9.55 10.83 -7.78
C PRO A 276 -9.31 9.71 -8.80
N PHE A 277 -9.63 8.47 -8.41
CA PHE A 277 -9.42 7.27 -9.22
C PHE A 277 -9.98 7.38 -10.65
N THR A 278 -9.09 7.50 -11.64
CA THR A 278 -9.46 7.38 -13.06
C THR A 278 -9.15 5.98 -13.59
N LYS A 279 -9.75 5.64 -14.74
CA LYS A 279 -9.46 4.42 -15.50
C LYS A 279 -8.30 4.62 -16.50
N LYS A 280 -7.44 5.63 -16.29
CA LYS A 280 -6.31 5.91 -17.17
C LYS A 280 -5.24 4.84 -16.99
N MET A 281 -4.83 4.24 -18.10
CA MET A 281 -3.83 3.16 -18.13
C MET A 281 -2.43 3.71 -18.34
N LEU A 282 -1.46 3.24 -17.55
CA LEU A 282 -0.03 3.47 -17.75
C LEU A 282 0.50 2.47 -18.81
N GLY A 283 1.09 3.02 -19.87
CA GLY A 283 1.64 2.25 -21.00
C GLY A 283 0.63 1.52 -21.87
N THR A 284 1.14 0.68 -22.77
CA THR A 284 0.31 -0.18 -23.62
C THR A 284 0.05 -1.54 -22.95
N ARG A 285 -1.04 -2.23 -23.30
CA ARG A 285 -1.28 -3.58 -22.78
C ARG A 285 -0.24 -4.59 -23.26
N ALA A 286 0.34 -4.39 -24.44
CA ALA A 286 1.29 -5.30 -25.08
C ALA A 286 2.67 -5.33 -24.42
N SER A 287 3.06 -4.24 -23.74
CA SER A 287 4.37 -4.12 -23.07
C SER A 287 4.35 -4.54 -21.60
N ARG A 288 3.19 -4.84 -21.01
CA ARG A 288 3.05 -5.23 -19.60
C ARG A 288 3.69 -6.60 -19.31
N PRO A 289 4.31 -6.81 -18.13
CA PRO A 289 4.77 -8.13 -17.70
C PRO A 289 3.64 -9.17 -17.74
N PRO A 290 3.85 -10.38 -18.30
CA PRO A 290 2.81 -11.41 -18.41
C PRO A 290 2.15 -11.77 -17.07
N GLN A 291 2.93 -11.78 -15.98
CA GLN A 291 2.46 -12.05 -14.62
C GLN A 291 1.47 -10.98 -14.13
N LEU A 292 1.72 -9.70 -14.45
CA LEU A 292 0.79 -8.60 -14.17
C LEU A 292 -0.50 -8.74 -14.99
N VAL A 293 -0.38 -9.09 -16.28
CA VAL A 293 -1.56 -9.32 -17.14
C VAL A 293 -2.43 -10.45 -16.59
N LYS A 294 -1.82 -11.56 -16.15
CA LYS A 294 -2.50 -12.67 -15.49
C LYS A 294 -3.18 -12.23 -14.19
N TRP A 295 -2.46 -11.56 -13.28
CA TRP A 295 -3.02 -11.06 -12.01
C TRP A 295 -4.23 -10.13 -12.21
N ILE A 296 -4.21 -9.27 -13.23
CA ILE A 296 -5.36 -8.43 -13.60
C ILE A 296 -6.52 -9.28 -14.14
N MET A 297 -6.25 -10.28 -14.99
CA MET A 297 -7.27 -11.19 -15.54
C MET A 297 -7.92 -12.09 -14.47
N ASP A 298 -7.16 -12.52 -13.48
CA ASP A 298 -7.63 -13.31 -12.34
C ASP A 298 -8.53 -12.50 -11.39
N GLY A 299 -8.69 -11.19 -11.64
CA GLY A 299 -9.59 -10.29 -10.91
C GLY A 299 -8.90 -9.47 -9.83
N ARG A 300 -7.56 -9.38 -9.86
CA ARG A 300 -6.72 -8.72 -8.87
C ARG A 300 -6.92 -9.37 -7.47
N PRO A 301 -6.35 -10.57 -7.23
CA PRO A 301 -6.34 -11.14 -5.89
C PRO A 301 -5.55 -10.27 -4.90
N PHE A 302 -5.94 -10.33 -3.63
CA PHE A 302 -5.32 -9.62 -2.51
C PHE A 302 -4.01 -10.24 -2.00
N HIS A 303 -3.59 -11.38 -2.56
CA HIS A 303 -2.28 -11.98 -2.30
C HIS A 303 -1.27 -11.55 -3.37
N ASP A 304 0.00 -11.46 -2.97
CA ASP A 304 1.11 -11.35 -3.91
C ASP A 304 1.20 -12.60 -4.80
N ILE A 305 1.77 -12.45 -5.99
CA ILE A 305 1.99 -13.60 -6.89
C ILE A 305 3.04 -14.54 -6.32
N GLU A 306 2.92 -15.84 -6.63
CA GLU A 306 3.96 -16.81 -6.36
C GLU A 306 5.23 -16.46 -7.16
N THR A 307 6.35 -16.28 -6.46
CA THR A 307 7.66 -16.01 -7.06
C THR A 307 8.53 -17.27 -6.95
N ASP A 308 8.72 -17.98 -8.06
CA ASP A 308 9.64 -19.11 -8.15
C ASP A 308 11.09 -18.66 -8.44
N ALA A 309 12.03 -19.61 -8.49
CA ALA A 309 13.45 -19.31 -8.73
C ALA A 309 13.74 -18.70 -10.11
N THR A 310 12.90 -18.95 -11.12
CA THR A 310 13.03 -18.46 -12.50
C THR A 310 12.36 -17.09 -12.71
N PHE A 311 11.49 -16.70 -11.78
CA PHE A 311 10.79 -15.41 -11.80
C PHE A 311 11.78 -14.24 -11.94
N VAL A 312 12.86 -14.22 -11.15
CA VAL A 312 13.86 -13.15 -11.18
C VAL A 312 14.77 -13.16 -12.41
N ASP A 313 14.80 -14.23 -13.20
CA ASP A 313 15.58 -14.28 -14.45
C ASP A 313 14.85 -13.59 -15.61
N THR A 314 13.51 -13.56 -15.58
CA THR A 314 12.69 -13.06 -16.70
C THR A 314 11.81 -11.86 -16.34
N PHE A 315 11.35 -11.72 -15.11
CA PHE A 315 10.51 -10.60 -14.70
C PHE A 315 11.21 -9.22 -14.81
N PRO A 316 12.51 -9.07 -14.46
CA PRO A 316 13.19 -7.76 -14.55
C PRO A 316 13.20 -7.16 -15.96
N SER A 317 13.49 -7.97 -16.98
CA SER A 317 13.55 -7.50 -18.37
C SER A 317 12.17 -7.09 -18.90
N HIS A 318 11.11 -7.79 -18.48
CA HIS A 318 9.73 -7.36 -18.74
C HIS A 318 9.39 -6.04 -18.05
N VAL A 319 9.77 -5.86 -16.77
CA VAL A 319 9.52 -4.60 -16.02
C VAL A 319 10.28 -3.43 -16.66
N TRP A 320 11.55 -3.59 -17.01
CA TRP A 320 12.32 -2.55 -17.71
C TRP A 320 11.74 -2.22 -19.08
N THR A 321 11.40 -3.23 -19.88
CA THR A 321 10.79 -3.05 -21.22
C THR A 321 9.47 -2.29 -21.11
N TRP A 322 8.63 -2.65 -20.13
CA TRP A 322 7.40 -1.94 -19.84
C TRP A 322 7.69 -0.50 -19.43
N TRP A 323 8.54 -0.28 -18.44
CA TRP A 323 8.90 1.04 -17.92
C TRP A 323 9.42 1.99 -19.02
N CYS A 324 10.33 1.50 -19.86
CA CYS A 324 10.88 2.23 -21.00
C CYS A 324 9.81 2.60 -22.03
N SER A 325 8.83 1.73 -22.30
CA SER A 325 7.71 2.02 -23.23
C SER A 325 6.74 3.13 -22.77
N MET A 326 6.87 3.58 -21.52
CA MET A 326 6.01 4.62 -20.91
C MET A 326 6.72 5.95 -20.69
N GLN A 327 8.02 6.01 -20.95
CA GLN A 327 8.79 7.23 -20.72
C GLN A 327 8.30 8.36 -21.64
N PRO A 328 8.33 9.62 -21.16
CA PRO A 328 8.14 10.76 -22.03
C PRO A 328 9.18 10.77 -23.17
N ASP A 329 8.78 11.34 -24.30
CA ASP A 329 9.59 11.49 -25.51
C ASP A 329 10.90 12.26 -25.28
N TRP A 330 10.89 13.21 -24.34
CA TRP A 330 12.08 13.96 -23.93
C TRP A 330 13.13 13.13 -23.17
N ARG A 331 12.85 11.86 -22.85
CA ARG A 331 13.75 11.03 -22.03
C ARG A 331 14.56 10.04 -22.86
N VAL A 332 15.88 10.18 -22.80
CA VAL A 332 16.82 9.28 -23.49
C VAL A 332 16.84 7.91 -22.81
N ILE A 333 16.78 6.86 -23.63
CA ILE A 333 16.88 5.45 -23.21
C ILE A 333 18.15 4.85 -23.84
N VAL A 334 19.00 4.24 -23.01
CA VAL A 334 20.26 3.60 -23.39
C VAL A 334 20.25 2.18 -22.81
N ASP A 335 20.59 1.18 -23.63
CA ASP A 335 20.64 -0.24 -23.24
C ASP A 335 19.36 -0.75 -22.52
N GLY A 336 18.20 -0.27 -22.96
CA GLY A 336 16.90 -0.64 -22.40
C GLY A 336 16.60 -0.03 -21.03
N LYS A 337 17.37 0.96 -20.58
CA LYS A 337 17.15 1.71 -19.33
C LYS A 337 17.17 3.22 -19.60
N PRO A 338 16.34 4.01 -18.91
CA PRO A 338 16.32 5.45 -19.13
C PRO A 338 17.48 6.13 -18.35
N VAL A 339 18.02 7.19 -18.92
CA VAL A 339 19.13 7.95 -18.31
C VAL A 339 18.59 8.79 -17.13
N PRO A 340 19.33 8.96 -16.02
CA PRO A 340 18.98 9.92 -14.96
C PRO A 340 18.93 11.36 -15.50
N VAL A 341 17.91 12.13 -15.13
CA VAL A 341 17.69 13.50 -15.62
C VAL A 341 17.37 14.42 -14.44
N ASN A 342 17.93 15.64 -14.45
CA ASN A 342 17.41 16.76 -13.65
C ASN A 342 16.35 17.50 -14.48
N TRP A 343 15.15 17.69 -13.96
CA TRP A 343 13.96 18.05 -14.75
C TRP A 343 13.75 19.57 -14.90
N PRO A 344 13.53 20.05 -16.15
CA PRO A 344 12.87 21.34 -16.40
C PRO A 344 11.77 21.23 -17.49
N SER A 345 11.23 20.04 -17.75
CA SER A 345 10.38 19.74 -18.93
C SER A 345 8.87 19.93 -18.70
N LYS A 346 8.15 20.10 -19.82
CA LYS A 346 6.80 20.72 -19.88
C LYS A 346 5.62 19.77 -20.13
N SER A 347 5.84 18.47 -20.40
CA SER A 347 4.75 17.49 -20.49
C SER A 347 5.09 16.22 -19.72
N TRP A 348 4.11 15.78 -18.94
CA TRP A 348 4.12 14.54 -18.16
C TRP A 348 3.03 13.56 -18.63
N ASP A 349 2.37 13.83 -19.76
CA ASP A 349 1.09 13.21 -20.13
C ASP A 349 1.15 11.68 -20.27
N SER A 350 2.31 11.11 -20.63
CA SER A 350 2.52 9.66 -20.68
C SER A 350 2.48 9.00 -19.29
N LEU A 351 3.10 9.65 -18.29
CA LEU A 351 3.21 9.18 -16.91
C LEU A 351 2.08 9.70 -16.00
N ASN A 352 1.31 10.69 -16.45
CA ASN A 352 0.18 11.27 -15.73
C ASN A 352 -1.07 10.35 -15.78
N LYS A 353 -0.88 9.10 -15.32
CA LYS A 353 -1.88 8.02 -15.26
C LYS A 353 -1.86 7.44 -13.84
N TRP A 354 -2.83 7.85 -13.03
CA TRP A 354 -3.07 7.35 -11.68
C TRP A 354 -4.25 6.36 -11.68
N GLY A 355 -4.43 5.62 -10.58
CA GLY A 355 -5.52 4.64 -10.45
C GLY A 355 -5.07 3.17 -10.50
N LEU A 356 -6.03 2.25 -10.56
CA LEU A 356 -5.80 0.79 -10.57
C LEU A 356 -4.91 0.31 -11.73
N ASP A 357 -4.88 1.03 -12.85
CA ASP A 357 -4.07 0.72 -14.03
C ASP A 357 -2.92 1.72 -14.25
N GLY A 358 -2.72 2.61 -13.27
CA GLY A 358 -1.69 3.65 -13.22
C GLY A 358 -0.42 3.22 -12.49
N TRP A 359 0.23 4.17 -11.81
CA TRP A 359 1.43 3.96 -10.98
C TRP A 359 1.34 2.79 -9.99
N PHE A 360 0.17 2.52 -9.40
CA PHE A 360 -0.03 1.42 -8.45
C PHE A 360 0.48 0.06 -8.97
N VAL A 361 0.14 -0.32 -10.20
CA VAL A 361 0.56 -1.61 -10.76
C VAL A 361 2.06 -1.66 -11.07
N LEU A 362 2.70 -0.50 -11.29
CA LEU A 362 4.15 -0.41 -11.44
C LEU A 362 4.86 -0.62 -10.11
N VAL A 363 4.42 0.05 -9.04
CA VAL A 363 4.96 -0.15 -7.68
C VAL A 363 4.72 -1.57 -7.19
N LEU A 364 3.55 -2.16 -7.50
CA LEU A 364 3.26 -3.56 -7.21
C LEU A 364 4.20 -4.52 -7.94
N CYS A 365 4.57 -4.25 -9.20
CA CYS A 365 5.62 -5.01 -9.89
C CYS A 365 6.98 -4.86 -9.19
N MET A 366 7.34 -3.65 -8.73
CA MET A 366 8.57 -3.46 -7.96
C MET A 366 8.56 -4.21 -6.62
N LYS A 367 7.39 -4.34 -5.98
CA LYS A 367 7.20 -5.19 -4.79
C LYS A 367 7.48 -6.66 -5.11
N TRP A 368 6.84 -7.22 -6.13
CA TRP A 368 7.00 -8.62 -6.51
C TRP A 368 8.44 -8.95 -6.93
N TRP A 369 9.10 -8.05 -7.67
CA TRP A 369 10.52 -8.20 -8.01
C TRP A 369 11.39 -8.21 -6.73
N GLY A 370 11.16 -7.29 -5.80
CA GLY A 370 11.86 -7.26 -4.52
C GLY A 370 11.69 -8.54 -3.69
N LEU A 371 10.46 -9.06 -3.58
CA LEU A 371 10.15 -10.31 -2.88
C LEU A 371 10.83 -11.52 -3.56
N GLY A 372 10.78 -11.61 -4.89
CA GLY A 372 11.50 -12.64 -5.64
C GLY A 372 13.01 -12.62 -5.38
N LEU A 373 13.61 -11.43 -5.25
CA LEU A 373 15.04 -11.27 -4.91
C LEU A 373 15.41 -11.58 -3.46
N GLN A 374 14.43 -11.66 -2.55
CA GLN A 374 14.63 -12.19 -1.20
C GLN A 374 14.61 -13.72 -1.18
N ALA A 375 13.74 -14.33 -1.99
CA ALA A 375 13.67 -15.79 -2.15
C ALA A 375 14.82 -16.37 -2.99
N TYR A 376 15.46 -15.56 -3.84
CA TYR A 376 16.51 -16.00 -4.75
C TYR A 376 17.85 -16.30 -4.05
N VAL A 377 18.28 -17.56 -4.16
CA VAL A 377 19.58 -18.05 -3.72
C VAL A 377 20.44 -18.38 -4.95
N GLY A 378 21.25 -17.42 -5.40
CA GLY A 378 22.14 -17.59 -6.54
C GLY A 378 23.18 -16.48 -6.66
N GLU A 379 24.29 -16.76 -7.34
CA GLU A 379 25.47 -15.88 -7.42
C GLU A 379 25.17 -14.51 -8.05
N ARG A 380 24.19 -14.42 -8.96
CA ARG A 380 23.74 -13.16 -9.59
C ARG A 380 22.91 -12.25 -8.67
N GLY A 381 22.59 -12.70 -7.45
CA GLY A 381 21.75 -11.98 -6.51
C GLY A 381 22.19 -10.53 -6.20
N PRO A 382 23.50 -10.22 -6.03
CA PRO A 382 23.96 -8.85 -5.84
C PRO A 382 23.65 -7.93 -7.03
N ASP A 383 23.94 -8.38 -8.26
CA ASP A 383 23.75 -7.59 -9.48
C ASP A 383 22.25 -7.35 -9.76
N MET A 384 21.43 -8.38 -9.59
CA MET A 384 19.97 -8.26 -9.72
C MET A 384 19.37 -7.32 -8.67
N ARG A 385 19.90 -7.31 -7.44
CA ARG A 385 19.50 -6.33 -6.40
C ARG A 385 19.97 -4.92 -6.73
N ALA A 386 21.16 -4.75 -7.30
CA ALA A 386 21.63 -3.44 -7.77
C ALA A 386 20.73 -2.90 -8.91
N ASP A 387 20.30 -3.77 -9.83
CA ASP A 387 19.40 -3.41 -10.92
C ASP A 387 17.99 -3.03 -10.43
N TRP A 388 17.43 -3.81 -9.51
CA TRP A 388 16.15 -3.48 -8.85
C TRP A 388 16.24 -2.15 -8.08
N VAL A 389 17.36 -1.88 -7.41
CA VAL A 389 17.62 -0.60 -6.73
C VAL A 389 17.75 0.56 -7.72
N ALA A 390 18.29 0.33 -8.91
CA ALA A 390 18.34 1.34 -9.98
C ALA A 390 16.93 1.65 -10.50
N ALA A 391 16.11 0.63 -10.78
CA ALA A 391 14.71 0.79 -11.16
C ALA A 391 13.89 1.54 -10.10
N LEU A 392 14.06 1.22 -8.81
CA LEU A 392 13.41 1.93 -7.71
C LEU A 392 13.78 3.42 -7.68
N ALA A 393 15.08 3.72 -7.77
CA ALA A 393 15.57 5.11 -7.76
C ALA A 393 14.97 5.89 -8.94
N ASP A 394 15.00 5.29 -10.13
CA ASP A 394 14.47 5.87 -11.36
C ASP A 394 12.97 6.18 -11.30
N MET A 395 12.18 5.20 -10.89
CA MET A 395 10.72 5.34 -10.75
C MET A 395 10.34 6.34 -9.65
N THR A 396 11.08 6.38 -8.54
CA THR A 396 10.87 7.36 -7.45
C THR A 396 11.14 8.77 -7.96
N SER A 397 12.26 8.95 -8.66
CA SER A 397 12.67 10.20 -9.28
C SER A 397 11.61 10.73 -10.25
N MET A 398 11.10 9.89 -11.16
CA MET A 398 10.04 10.28 -12.10
C MET A 398 8.69 10.57 -11.39
N LEU A 399 8.35 9.82 -10.35
CA LEU A 399 7.11 10.03 -9.59
C LEU A 399 7.13 11.32 -8.78
N MET A 400 8.27 11.68 -8.18
CA MET A 400 8.47 12.96 -7.52
C MET A 400 8.33 14.14 -8.50
N GLY A 401 8.98 14.07 -9.66
CA GLY A 401 8.84 15.12 -10.68
C GLY A 401 7.41 15.28 -11.20
N LEU A 402 6.65 14.18 -11.33
CA LEU A 402 5.22 14.22 -11.64
C LEU A 402 4.41 14.92 -10.53
N LEU A 403 4.71 14.63 -9.26
CA LEU A 403 4.02 15.24 -8.11
C LEU A 403 4.31 16.75 -8.02
N GLU A 404 5.57 17.17 -8.20
CA GLU A 404 5.97 18.58 -8.27
C GLU A 404 5.26 19.30 -9.43
N PHE A 405 5.20 18.68 -10.61
CA PHE A 405 4.46 19.21 -11.76
C PHE A 405 2.96 19.38 -11.47
N LEU A 406 2.31 18.39 -10.87
CA LEU A 406 0.89 18.48 -10.50
C LEU A 406 0.63 19.60 -9.48
N GLN A 407 1.47 19.70 -8.44
CA GLN A 407 1.36 20.76 -7.43
C GLN A 407 1.53 22.17 -8.04
N SER A 408 2.52 22.36 -8.91
CA SER A 408 2.72 23.63 -9.61
C SER A 408 1.55 23.99 -10.54
N SER A 409 0.93 22.99 -11.18
CA SER A 409 -0.22 23.17 -12.07
C SER A 409 -1.49 23.58 -11.29
N THR A 410 -1.70 23.03 -10.10
CA THR A 410 -2.86 23.39 -9.24
C THR A 410 -2.76 24.80 -8.66
N THR A 411 -1.56 25.38 -8.54
CA THR A 411 -1.39 26.74 -7.99
C THR A 411 -1.71 27.86 -9.00
N VAL A 412 -1.85 27.52 -10.29
CA VAL A 412 -2.01 28.48 -11.40
C VAL A 412 -3.46 28.52 -11.94
N ALA A 413 -4.33 27.64 -11.45
CA ALA A 413 -5.75 27.52 -11.83
C ALA A 413 -6.68 27.97 -10.70
#